data_AF-A0A939V599-F1
#
_entry.id   AF-A0A939V599-F1
#
_cell.length_a   1.000
_cell.length_b   1.000
_cell.length_c   1.000
_cell.angle_alpha   90.00
_cell.angle_beta   90.00
_cell.angle_gamma   90.00
#
_symmetry.space_group_name_H-M   'P 1'
#
loop_
_entity.id
_entity.type
_entity.pdbx_description
1 polymer ?
#
loop_
_entity_poly.entity_id
_entity_poly.type
_entity_poly.pdbx_seq_one_letter_code
_entity_poly.pdbx_strand_id
1 'polypeptide(L)'
;MKKMFGVFGLCGALFCAGCDAGDVTAQNGDTVIINFAGYLDGVAFEGGTAESYPLVLGSGQFVPGFEEQLIGAKKGEERDLNITFPQQYVPSLAGKDVVFKVKVVDIQKK
;
A
#
# COMPACT_ATOMS: atom_id res chain seq x y z
N MET A 1 13.21 53.17 -3.19
CA MET A 1 13.75 52.53 -1.97
C MET A 1 13.52 51.02 -2.11
N LYS A 2 14.60 50.20 -1.99
CA LYS A 2 14.67 48.72 -1.83
C LYS A 2 13.86 47.86 -2.81
N LYS A 3 14.36 47.27 -3.90
CA LYS A 3 15.50 46.35 -4.14
C LYS A 3 15.60 45.14 -3.17
N MET A 4 15.37 43.97 -3.78
CA MET A 4 16.00 42.65 -3.57
C MET A 4 15.64 41.77 -2.35
N PHE A 5 15.78 40.46 -2.63
CA PHE A 5 15.71 39.23 -1.80
C PHE A 5 14.32 38.58 -1.73
N GLY A 6 14.14 37.31 -2.10
CA GLY A 6 15.11 36.30 -2.53
C GLY A 6 14.39 35.02 -2.98
N VAL A 7 14.98 34.37 -3.98
CA VAL A 7 14.72 33.00 -4.40
C VAL A 7 15.04 32.06 -3.25
N PHE A 8 14.08 31.21 -2.90
CA PHE A 8 14.23 29.97 -2.13
C PHE A 8 13.21 29.02 -2.75
N GLY A 9 13.51 27.88 -3.32
CA GLY A 9 14.75 27.17 -3.56
C GLY A 9 14.26 25.91 -4.27
N LEU A 10 14.58 25.79 -5.54
CA LEU A 10 14.40 24.56 -6.30
C LEU A 10 15.44 23.57 -5.79
N CYS A 11 15.05 22.61 -4.96
CA CYS A 11 15.79 21.37 -4.66
C CYS A 11 14.88 20.50 -3.76
N GLY A 12 14.55 19.26 -4.07
CA GLY A 12 15.01 18.41 -5.14
C GLY A 12 14.45 17.01 -4.96
N ALA A 13 14.39 16.32 -6.10
CA ALA A 13 14.50 14.88 -6.27
C ALA A 13 13.27 14.03 -5.87
N LEU A 14 12.57 13.41 -6.83
CA LEU A 14 12.98 12.19 -7.56
C LEU A 14 12.40 10.96 -6.85
N PHE A 15 11.26 10.45 -7.31
CA PHE A 15 10.79 9.06 -7.18
C PHE A 15 9.44 9.02 -7.92
N CYS A 16 9.21 8.41 -9.07
CA CYS A 16 9.97 7.60 -10.02
C CYS A 16 9.46 8.02 -11.41
N ALA A 17 10.34 8.31 -12.37
CA ALA A 17 10.66 7.39 -13.46
C ALA A 17 9.42 6.98 -14.28
N GLY A 18 9.37 7.48 -15.52
CA GLY A 18 8.35 7.10 -16.47
C GLY A 18 8.35 5.61 -16.76
N CYS A 19 7.18 5.12 -17.17
CA CYS A 19 7.09 4.01 -18.09
C CYS A 19 5.73 4.12 -18.80
N ASP A 20 5.76 4.80 -19.95
CA ASP A 20 4.81 4.62 -21.04
C ASP A 20 4.99 3.18 -21.55
N ALA A 21 4.32 2.24 -20.89
CA ALA A 21 4.26 0.83 -21.25
C ALA A 21 2.92 0.27 -20.74
N GLY A 22 1.82 0.74 -21.32
CA GLY A 22 0.45 0.24 -21.08
C GLY A 22 0.15 -0.03 -19.60
N ASP A 23 -0.11 1.02 -18.82
CA ASP A 23 -0.27 0.97 -17.36
C ASP A 23 -1.34 -0.04 -16.89
N VAL A 24 -0.95 -1.29 -16.69
CA VAL A 24 -1.79 -2.28 -16.01
C VAL A 24 -1.77 -1.96 -14.52
N THR A 25 -2.72 -1.14 -14.09
CA THR A 25 -2.99 -0.90 -12.68
C THR A 25 -3.98 -1.92 -12.14
N ALA A 26 -3.82 -2.30 -10.88
CA ALA A 26 -4.74 -3.18 -10.19
C ALA A 26 -6.13 -2.54 -10.05
N GLN A 27 -7.18 -3.28 -10.36
CA GLN A 27 -8.57 -2.84 -10.26
C GLN A 27 -9.38 -3.83 -9.42
N ASN A 28 -10.55 -3.39 -8.98
CA ASN A 28 -11.50 -4.28 -8.31
C ASN A 28 -11.84 -5.49 -9.20
N GLY A 29 -11.76 -6.70 -8.66
CA GLY A 29 -11.93 -7.96 -9.36
C GLY A 29 -10.65 -8.60 -9.89
N ASP A 30 -9.54 -7.85 -10.01
CA ASP A 30 -8.23 -8.42 -10.37
C ASP A 30 -7.63 -9.22 -9.20
N THR A 31 -6.76 -10.17 -9.52
CA THR A 31 -5.94 -10.85 -8.51
C THR A 31 -4.55 -10.24 -8.48
N VAL A 32 -4.16 -9.65 -7.36
CA VAL A 32 -2.80 -9.15 -7.14
C VAL A 32 -2.00 -10.18 -6.35
N ILE A 33 -0.77 -10.44 -6.79
CA ILE A 33 0.19 -11.23 -6.01
C ILE A 33 0.98 -10.24 -5.17
N ILE A 34 0.86 -10.32 -3.85
CA ILE A 34 1.46 -9.35 -2.93
C ILE A 34 2.36 -10.02 -1.90
N ASN A 35 3.42 -9.31 -1.51
CA ASN A 35 4.13 -9.56 -0.26
C ASN A 35 3.68 -8.50 0.73
N PHE A 36 3.29 -8.87 1.94
CA PHE A 36 2.93 -7.88 2.95
C PHE A 36 3.56 -8.22 4.29
N ALA A 37 3.88 -7.19 5.07
CA ALA A 37 4.32 -7.29 6.45
C ALA A 37 3.60 -6.23 7.28
N GLY A 38 2.85 -6.68 8.29
CA GLY A 38 2.06 -5.87 9.21
C GLY A 38 2.84 -5.54 10.47
N TYR A 39 2.82 -4.28 10.86
CA TYR A 39 3.50 -3.73 12.03
C TYR A 39 2.50 -3.02 12.95
N LEU A 40 2.48 -3.41 14.22
CA LEU A 40 1.76 -2.74 15.29
C LEU A 40 2.79 -1.98 16.13
N ASP A 41 2.68 -0.65 16.20
CA ASP A 41 3.64 0.20 16.93
C ASP A 41 5.12 -0.06 16.53
N GLY A 42 5.36 -0.38 15.24
CA GLY A 42 6.69 -0.69 14.71
C GLY A 42 7.17 -2.13 14.92
N VAL A 43 6.38 -2.97 15.61
CA VAL A 43 6.68 -4.38 15.86
C VAL A 43 5.86 -5.25 14.91
N ALA A 44 6.53 -6.14 14.18
CA ALA A 44 5.83 -7.10 13.32
C ALA A 44 4.96 -8.05 14.18
N PHE A 45 3.70 -8.25 13.81
CA PHE A 45 2.80 -9.14 14.54
C PHE A 45 2.59 -10.47 13.81
N GLU A 46 2.32 -11.52 14.58
CA GLU A 46 2.13 -12.88 14.06
C GLU A 46 0.88 -12.95 13.17
N GLY A 47 1.00 -13.62 12.02
CA GLY A 47 -0.07 -13.66 11.01
C GLY A 47 -0.23 -12.38 10.19
N GLY A 48 0.55 -11.33 10.47
CA GLY A 48 0.56 -10.08 9.70
C GLY A 48 1.51 -10.09 8.51
N THR A 49 2.22 -11.18 8.24
CA THR A 49 3.23 -11.26 7.17
C THR A 49 2.96 -12.43 6.24
N ALA A 50 3.01 -12.20 4.94
CA ALA A 50 2.99 -13.25 3.92
C ALA A 50 3.77 -12.83 2.67
N GLU A 51 4.27 -13.81 1.93
CA GLU A 51 4.96 -13.62 0.66
C GLU A 51 4.20 -14.31 -0.47
N SER A 52 4.19 -13.70 -1.65
CA SER A 52 3.53 -14.16 -2.87
C SER A 52 2.07 -14.56 -2.66
N TYR A 53 1.36 -13.81 -1.82
CA TYR A 53 -0.02 -14.08 -1.48
C TYR A 53 -0.96 -13.58 -2.58
N PRO A 54 -1.80 -14.45 -3.17
CA PRO A 54 -2.80 -14.04 -4.15
C PRO A 54 -4.02 -13.41 -3.45
N LEU A 55 -4.28 -12.14 -3.72
CA LEU A 55 -5.42 -11.40 -3.19
C LEU A 55 -6.32 -10.93 -4.33
N VAL A 56 -7.58 -11.33 -4.30
CA VAL A 56 -8.60 -10.79 -5.21
C VAL A 56 -9.10 -9.45 -4.63
N LEU A 57 -8.90 -8.36 -5.36
CA LEU A 57 -9.35 -7.05 -4.91
C LEU A 57 -10.87 -6.95 -4.95
N GLY A 58 -11.45 -6.40 -3.87
CA GLY A 58 -12.88 -6.30 -3.61
C GLY A 58 -13.58 -7.63 -3.30
N SER A 59 -12.82 -8.66 -2.93
CA SER A 59 -13.38 -9.92 -2.45
C SER A 59 -13.86 -9.83 -0.99
N GLY A 60 -13.38 -8.83 -0.24
CA GLY A 60 -13.68 -8.68 1.18
C GLY A 60 -13.07 -9.80 2.03
N GLN A 61 -12.00 -10.44 1.53
CA GLN A 61 -11.24 -11.44 2.29
C GLN A 61 -10.34 -10.78 3.34
N PHE A 62 -9.89 -9.56 3.06
CA PHE A 62 -9.08 -8.77 3.98
C PHE A 62 -9.91 -7.75 4.75
N VAL A 63 -9.27 -7.14 5.75
CA VAL A 63 -9.86 -6.06 6.52
C VAL A 63 -10.21 -4.86 5.61
N PRO A 64 -11.35 -4.18 5.87
CA PRO A 64 -11.74 -2.99 5.13
C PRO A 64 -10.62 -1.95 5.07
N GLY A 65 -10.48 -1.26 3.94
CA GLY A 65 -9.40 -0.31 3.70
C GLY A 65 -8.08 -0.93 3.22
N PHE A 66 -7.87 -2.25 3.34
CA PHE A 66 -6.64 -2.88 2.82
C PHE A 66 -6.68 -3.00 1.29
N GLU A 67 -7.72 -3.66 0.77
CA GLU A 67 -7.87 -3.92 -0.67
C GLU A 67 -8.03 -2.61 -1.45
N GLU A 68 -8.74 -1.63 -0.89
CA GLU A 68 -9.03 -0.35 -1.52
C GLU A 68 -7.77 0.49 -1.78
N GLN A 69 -6.78 0.44 -0.90
CA GLN A 69 -5.51 1.17 -1.07
C GLN A 69 -4.56 0.51 -2.07
N LEU A 70 -4.80 -0.77 -2.41
CA LEU A 70 -4.08 -1.48 -3.47
C LEU A 70 -4.69 -1.25 -4.86
N ILE A 71 -5.91 -0.72 -4.94
CA ILE A 71 -6.48 -0.29 -6.21
C ILE A 71 -5.58 0.83 -6.79
N GLY A 72 -5.32 0.74 -8.10
CA GLY A 72 -4.41 1.64 -8.78
C GLY A 72 -2.92 1.34 -8.57
N ALA A 73 -2.56 0.29 -7.81
CA ALA A 73 -1.16 -0.12 -7.67
C ALA A 73 -0.64 -0.75 -8.96
N LYS A 74 0.64 -0.47 -9.26
CA LYS A 74 1.34 -1.08 -10.38
C LYS A 74 2.15 -2.29 -9.93
N LYS A 75 2.46 -3.18 -10.87
CA LYS A 75 3.42 -4.26 -10.64
C LYS A 75 4.77 -3.69 -10.21
N GLY A 76 5.35 -4.27 -9.16
CA GLY A 76 6.62 -3.85 -8.57
C GLY A 76 6.50 -2.69 -7.57
N GLU A 77 5.30 -2.12 -7.40
CA GLU A 77 5.08 -0.98 -6.50
C GLU A 77 5.01 -1.42 -5.03
N GLU A 78 5.57 -0.59 -4.15
CA GLU A 78 5.54 -0.76 -2.70
C GLU A 78 4.70 0.35 -2.07
N ARG A 79 3.80 0.00 -1.15
CA ARG A 79 2.91 0.93 -0.44
C ARG A 79 2.81 0.61 1.03
N ASP A 80 2.72 1.66 1.83
CA ASP A 80 2.43 1.58 3.26
C ASP A 80 0.94 1.85 3.48
N LEU A 81 0.21 0.83 3.93
CA LEU A 81 -1.23 0.90 4.18
C LEU A 81 -1.47 1.11 5.68
N ASN A 82 -2.14 2.20 6.03
CA ASN A 82 -2.58 2.44 7.40
C ASN A 82 -3.97 1.84 7.58
N ILE A 83 -4.09 0.88 8.50
CA ILE A 83 -5.30 0.09 8.69
C ILE A 83 -5.69 0.10 10.17
N THR A 84 -6.93 0.48 10.44
CA THR A 84 -7.54 0.33 11.76
C THR A 84 -8.35 -0.94 11.78
N PHE A 85 -7.97 -1.90 12.63
CA PHE A 85 -8.73 -3.13 12.78
C PHE A 85 -10.09 -2.85 13.45
N PRO A 86 -11.18 -3.48 12.99
CA PRO A 86 -12.48 -3.34 13.63
C PRO A 86 -12.46 -3.92 15.06
N GLN A 87 -13.31 -3.40 15.95
CA GLN A 87 -13.35 -3.85 17.35
C GLN A 87 -13.76 -5.32 17.53
N GLN A 88 -14.43 -5.90 16.53
CA GLN A 88 -14.85 -7.30 16.52
C GLN A 88 -13.79 -8.27 15.95
N TYR A 89 -12.55 -7.82 15.78
CA TYR A 89 -11.44 -8.66 15.33
C TYR A 89 -10.83 -9.46 16.50
N VAL A 90 -9.76 -10.22 16.25
CA VAL A 90 -9.07 -10.94 17.33
C VAL A 90 -8.63 -9.96 18.43
N PRO A 91 -8.77 -10.30 19.72
CA PRO A 91 -8.58 -9.35 20.83
C PRO A 91 -7.19 -8.69 20.86
N SER A 92 -6.17 -9.36 20.33
CA SER A 92 -4.81 -8.82 20.22
C SER A 92 -4.67 -7.68 19.22
N LEU A 93 -5.59 -7.57 18.25
CA LEU A 93 -5.55 -6.59 17.16
C LEU A 93 -6.81 -5.71 17.10
N ALA A 94 -7.89 -6.06 17.80
CA ALA A 94 -9.15 -5.34 17.80
C ALA A 94 -8.97 -3.85 18.17
N GLY A 95 -9.42 -2.95 17.29
CA GLY A 95 -9.34 -1.50 17.50
C GLY A 95 -7.93 -0.92 17.45
N LYS A 96 -6.94 -1.68 16.98
CA LYS A 96 -5.55 -1.21 16.83
C LYS A 96 -5.32 -0.64 15.44
N ASP A 97 -4.51 0.42 15.41
CA ASP A 97 -3.95 0.97 14.18
C ASP A 97 -2.65 0.24 13.86
N VAL A 98 -2.54 -0.26 12.65
CA VAL A 98 -1.34 -0.93 12.16
C VAL A 98 -0.92 -0.37 10.80
N VAL A 99 0.35 -0.57 10.48
CA VAL A 99 0.90 -0.26 9.17
C VAL A 99 1.26 -1.56 8.47
N PHE A 100 0.67 -1.79 7.30
CA PHE A 100 1.06 -2.87 6.41
C PHE A 100 1.96 -2.34 5.31
N LYS A 101 3.18 -2.84 5.24
CA LYS A 101 4.07 -2.64 4.10
C LYS A 101 3.74 -3.68 3.07
N VAL A 102 3.21 -3.27 1.92
CA VAL A 102 2.75 -4.16 0.86
C VAL A 102 3.54 -3.91 -0.41
N LYS A 103 4.00 -4.97 -1.05
CA LYS A 103 4.66 -4.96 -2.35
C LYS A 103 3.83 -5.76 -3.34
N VAL A 104 3.46 -5.14 -4.46
CA VAL A 104 2.79 -5.82 -5.56
C VAL A 104 3.84 -6.54 -6.40
N VAL A 105 3.85 -7.86 -6.36
CA VAL A 105 4.75 -8.70 -7.14
C VAL A 105 4.23 -8.87 -8.56
N ASP A 106 2.91 -9.08 -8.72
CA ASP A 106 2.28 -9.32 -10.01
C ASP A 106 0.78 -8.95 -9.99
N ILE A 107 0.19 -8.74 -11.16
CA ILE A 107 -1.24 -8.41 -11.32
C ILE A 107 -1.82 -9.32 -12.40
N GLN A 108 -2.81 -10.13 -12.02
CA GLN A 108 -3.55 -11.01 -12.89
C GLN A 108 -4.94 -10.41 -13.14
N LYS A 109 -5.20 -10.02 -14.39
CA LYS A 109 -6.50 -9.49 -14.80
C LYS A 109 -7.51 -10.64 -14.86
N LYS A 110 -8.75 -10.36 -14.46
CA LYS A 110 -9.86 -11.30 -14.55
C LYS A 110 -10.45 -11.39 -15.95
#